data_AF-A0A0L7KNX1-F1
#
_entry.id   AF-A0A0L7KNX1-F1
#
_cell.length_a   1.000
_cell.length_b   1.000
_cell.length_c   1.000
_cell.angle_alpha   90.00
_cell.angle_beta   90.00
_cell.angle_gamma   90.00
#
_symmetry.space_group_name_H-M   'P 1'
#
loop_
_entity.id
_entity.type
_entity.pdbx_description
1 polymer ?
#
loop_
_entity_poly.entity_id
_entity_poly.type
_entity_poly.pdbx_seq_one_letter_code
_entity_poly.pdbx_strand_id
1 'polypeptide(L)'
;MGEQQVFSELIEIGRIISKREDLQKYCNQQFPMILKGLPRRILHSGGECLLNTILHGLPDNLPESSRNKAKVIELVLETMRKESTSLTHCSGVVSRLCIELPKQLVEDLVRWCNDSVQSIVDDNDENMIWRYVLPECMSILLSTYDTVKHCDTEMPSAEYKE
;
A
#
# COMPACT_ATOMS: atom_id res chain seq x y z
N MET A 1 -16.75 19.72 2.43
CA MET A 1 -17.04 18.50 1.64
C MET A 1 -17.03 17.32 2.59
N GLY A 2 -18.06 16.46 2.55
CA GLY A 2 -18.11 15.27 3.43
C GLY A 2 -17.22 14.13 2.91
N GLU A 3 -16.79 13.21 3.78
CA GLU A 3 -15.95 12.06 3.38
C GLU A 3 -16.57 11.26 2.22
N GLN A 4 -17.87 10.97 2.29
CA GLN A 4 -18.57 10.26 1.21
C GLN A 4 -18.50 10.97 -0.13
N GLN A 5 -18.58 12.31 -0.13
CA GLN A 5 -18.48 13.10 -1.35
C GLN A 5 -17.08 13.01 -1.96
N VAL A 6 -16.02 12.97 -1.13
CA VAL A 6 -14.63 12.80 -1.59
C VAL A 6 -14.45 11.49 -2.36
N PHE A 7 -14.93 10.39 -1.78
CA PHE A 7 -14.76 9.07 -2.41
C PHE A 7 -15.65 8.88 -3.65
N SER A 8 -16.85 9.45 -3.66
CA SER A 8 -17.70 9.45 -4.87
C SER A 8 -17.04 10.20 -6.02
N GLU A 9 -16.50 11.39 -5.76
CA GLU A 9 -15.80 12.19 -6.77
C GLU A 9 -14.52 11.50 -7.27
N LEU A 10 -13.73 10.90 -6.37
CA LEU A 10 -12.54 10.11 -6.76
C LEU A 10 -12.89 9.00 -7.75
N ILE A 11 -13.95 8.24 -7.45
CA ILE A 11 -14.41 7.14 -8.30
C ILE A 11 -14.88 7.68 -9.65
N GLU A 12 -15.59 8.82 -9.67
CA GLU A 12 -16.09 9.43 -10.90
C GLU A 12 -14.94 9.92 -11.80
N ILE A 13 -13.99 10.67 -11.25
CA ILE A 13 -12.82 11.17 -11.99
C ILE A 13 -11.96 9.98 -12.46
N GLY A 14 -11.71 9.01 -11.58
CA GLY A 14 -10.84 7.86 -11.83
C GLY A 14 -11.33 6.92 -12.93
N ARG A 15 -12.62 6.98 -13.31
CA ARG A 15 -13.17 6.22 -14.44
C ARG A 15 -12.80 6.80 -15.80
N ILE A 16 -12.38 8.08 -15.86
CA ILE A 16 -12.14 8.79 -17.10
C ILE A 16 -10.63 8.94 -17.33
N ILE A 17 -10.07 8.13 -18.24
CA ILE A 17 -8.62 8.09 -18.53
C ILE A 17 -8.06 9.48 -18.87
N SER A 18 -8.81 10.30 -19.62
CA SER A 18 -8.40 11.64 -20.02
C SER A 18 -8.35 12.64 -18.86
N LYS A 19 -8.90 12.31 -17.68
CA LYS A 19 -8.89 13.15 -16.47
C LYS A 19 -7.76 12.80 -15.49
N ARG A 20 -6.67 12.20 -15.96
CA ARG A 20 -5.55 11.81 -15.08
C ARG A 20 -4.96 12.99 -14.30
N GLU A 21 -4.81 14.15 -14.93
CA GLU A 21 -4.32 15.36 -14.26
C GLU A 21 -5.30 15.88 -13.20
N ASP A 22 -6.61 15.84 -13.49
CA ASP A 22 -7.66 16.19 -12.54
C ASP A 22 -7.65 15.24 -11.34
N LEU A 23 -7.47 13.93 -11.58
CA LEU A 23 -7.38 12.92 -10.53
C LEU A 23 -6.20 13.21 -9.60
N GLN A 24 -5.02 13.54 -10.17
CA GLN A 24 -3.84 13.86 -9.37
C GLN A 24 -4.04 15.11 -8.52
N LYS A 25 -4.58 16.17 -9.13
CA LYS A 25 -4.91 17.40 -8.42
C LYS A 25 -5.90 17.15 -7.29
N TYR A 26 -6.94 16.36 -7.56
CA TYR A 26 -7.97 16.04 -6.57
C TYR A 26 -7.42 15.18 -5.42
N CYS A 27 -6.65 14.13 -5.74
CA CYS A 27 -5.98 13.29 -4.74
C CYS A 27 -5.11 14.13 -3.81
N ASN A 28 -4.28 15.02 -4.35
CA ASN A 28 -3.40 15.87 -3.56
C ASN A 28 -4.18 16.84 -2.66
N GLN A 29 -5.24 17.47 -3.19
CA GLN A 29 -6.08 18.40 -2.43
C GLN A 29 -6.86 17.71 -1.30
N GLN A 30 -7.33 16.48 -1.53
CA GLN A 30 -8.16 15.75 -0.58
C GLN A 30 -7.38 14.71 0.24
N PHE A 31 -6.05 14.64 0.09
CA PHE A 31 -5.23 13.59 0.68
C PHE A 31 -5.47 13.35 2.18
N PRO A 32 -5.60 14.39 3.04
CA PRO A 32 -5.92 14.18 4.45
C PRO A 32 -7.29 13.51 4.68
N MET A 33 -8.29 13.83 3.87
CA MET A 33 -9.62 13.21 3.95
C MET A 33 -9.62 11.79 3.39
N ILE A 34 -8.81 11.53 2.35
CA ILE A 34 -8.60 10.20 1.80
C ILE A 34 -8.00 9.29 2.86
N LEU A 35 -6.89 9.69 3.49
CA LEU A 35 -6.25 8.90 4.55
C LEU A 35 -7.22 8.63 5.71
N LYS A 36 -8.01 9.63 6.11
CA LYS A 36 -8.98 9.46 7.20
C LYS A 36 -10.06 8.41 6.89
N GLY A 37 -10.57 8.38 5.66
CA GLY A 37 -11.69 7.50 5.29
C GLY A 37 -11.27 6.15 4.71
N LEU A 38 -10.03 6.02 4.25
CA LEU A 38 -9.54 4.84 3.53
C LEU A 38 -9.69 3.53 4.33
N PRO A 39 -9.37 3.45 5.63
CA PRO A 39 -9.50 2.20 6.39
C PRO A 39 -10.91 1.60 6.36
N ARG A 40 -11.94 2.47 6.44
CA ARG A 40 -13.32 2.00 6.32
C ARG A 40 -13.69 1.64 4.88
N ARG A 41 -13.23 2.45 3.92
CA ARG A 41 -13.63 2.31 2.51
C ARG A 41 -13.01 1.10 1.83
N ILE A 42 -11.80 0.71 2.21
CA ILE A 42 -11.08 -0.41 1.59
C ILE A 42 -11.71 -1.76 1.92
N LEU A 43 -12.49 -1.85 2.99
CA LEU A 43 -13.19 -3.08 3.43
C LEU A 43 -14.51 -3.33 2.70
N HIS A 44 -15.01 -2.35 1.94
CA HIS A 44 -16.25 -2.48 1.19
C HIS A 44 -16.02 -3.04 -0.22
N SER A 45 -17.07 -3.58 -0.83
CA SER A 45 -17.05 -4.03 -2.22
C SER A 45 -16.55 -2.92 -3.16
N GLY A 46 -15.58 -3.25 -4.01
CA GLY A 46 -14.90 -2.31 -4.91
C GLY A 46 -13.77 -1.53 -4.24
N GLY A 47 -13.38 -1.88 -3.00
CA GLY A 47 -12.24 -1.30 -2.30
C GLY A 47 -10.94 -1.42 -3.09
N GLU A 48 -10.71 -2.54 -3.77
CA GLU A 48 -9.56 -2.77 -4.65
C GLU A 48 -9.54 -1.82 -5.85
N CYS A 49 -10.71 -1.49 -6.42
CA CYS A 49 -10.83 -0.51 -7.49
C CYS A 49 -10.53 0.90 -6.96
N LEU A 50 -11.07 1.24 -5.79
CA LEU A 50 -10.83 2.52 -5.14
C LEU A 50 -9.34 2.72 -4.80
N LEU A 51 -8.69 1.71 -4.22
CA LEU A 51 -7.26 1.74 -3.92
C LEU A 51 -6.45 1.98 -5.19
N ASN A 52 -6.77 1.25 -6.26
CA ASN A 52 -6.12 1.44 -7.55
C ASN A 52 -6.31 2.87 -8.09
N THR A 53 -7.49 3.47 -7.93
CA THR A 53 -7.73 4.87 -8.28
C THR A 53 -6.87 5.84 -7.46
N ILE A 54 -6.78 5.64 -6.15
CA ILE A 54 -5.95 6.48 -5.26
C ILE A 54 -4.48 6.38 -5.66
N LEU A 55 -3.96 5.16 -5.84
CA LEU A 55 -2.56 4.92 -6.22
C LEU A 55 -2.23 5.53 -7.58
N HIS A 56 -3.13 5.46 -8.56
CA HIS A 56 -2.96 6.12 -9.86
C HIS A 56 -3.04 7.66 -9.81
N GLY A 57 -3.74 8.21 -8.81
CA GLY A 57 -3.75 9.64 -8.53
C GLY A 57 -2.49 10.17 -7.85
N LEU A 58 -1.57 9.30 -7.45
CA LEU A 58 -0.28 9.67 -6.86
C LEU A 58 0.84 9.29 -7.85
N PRO A 59 1.39 10.22 -8.64
CA PRO A 59 2.34 9.87 -9.69
C PRO A 59 3.75 9.57 -9.15
N ASP A 60 4.42 8.57 -9.70
CA ASP A 60 5.74 8.08 -9.22
C ASP A 60 6.90 9.08 -9.41
N ASN A 61 6.73 10.09 -10.27
CA ASN A 61 7.76 11.06 -10.63
C ASN A 61 7.92 12.22 -9.63
N LEU A 62 7.12 12.25 -8.56
CA LEU A 62 7.18 13.29 -7.53
C LEU A 62 7.56 12.68 -6.17
N PRO A 63 8.60 13.19 -5.48
CA PRO A 63 9.01 12.66 -4.17
C PRO A 63 7.89 12.68 -3.11
N GLU A 64 7.03 13.71 -3.14
CA GLU A 64 5.88 13.79 -2.24
C GLU A 64 4.85 12.67 -2.51
N SER A 65 4.59 12.37 -3.77
CA SER A 65 3.68 11.29 -4.16
C SER A 65 4.18 9.92 -3.74
N SER A 66 5.49 9.66 -3.87
CA SER A 66 6.10 8.42 -3.37
C SER A 66 5.87 8.25 -1.87
N ARG A 67 6.13 9.30 -1.06
CA ARG A 67 5.83 9.28 0.39
C ARG A 67 4.34 9.10 0.68
N ASN A 68 3.47 9.73 -0.10
CA ASN A 68 2.03 9.59 0.05
C ASN A 68 1.54 8.18 -0.31
N LYS A 69 2.16 7.52 -1.31
CA LYS A 69 1.91 6.11 -1.63
C LYS A 69 2.32 5.20 -0.49
N ALA A 70 3.52 5.36 0.06
CA ALA A 70 3.97 4.59 1.21
C ALA A 70 2.96 4.68 2.37
N LYS A 71 2.46 5.88 2.68
CA LYS A 71 1.40 6.08 3.70
C LYS A 71 0.09 5.36 3.37
N VAL A 72 -0.34 5.39 2.10
CA VAL A 72 -1.54 4.67 1.66
C VAL A 72 -1.35 3.16 1.78
N ILE A 73 -0.21 2.64 1.34
CA ILE A 73 0.13 1.21 1.41
C ILE A 73 0.15 0.77 2.88
N GLU A 74 0.89 1.47 3.72
CA GLU A 74 0.99 1.20 5.15
C GLU A 74 -0.38 1.16 5.83
N LEU A 75 -1.21 2.19 5.60
CA LEU A 75 -2.54 2.26 6.18
C LEU A 75 -3.45 1.09 5.74
N VAL A 76 -3.36 0.69 4.47
CA VAL A 76 -4.13 -0.46 3.98
C VAL A 76 -3.59 -1.76 4.56
N LEU A 77 -2.27 -1.96 4.63
CA LEU A 77 -1.67 -3.13 5.26
C LEU A 77 -2.11 -3.26 6.73
N GLU A 78 -2.04 -2.17 7.50
CA GLU A 78 -2.50 -2.16 8.90
C GLU A 78 -3.98 -2.49 9.04
N THR A 79 -4.82 -1.92 8.15
CA THR A 79 -6.27 -2.17 8.16
C THR A 79 -6.56 -3.64 7.83
N MET A 80 -5.95 -4.15 6.76
CA MET A 80 -6.15 -5.53 6.29
C MET A 80 -5.54 -6.57 7.22
N ARG A 81 -4.61 -6.21 8.12
CA ARG A 81 -4.18 -7.14 9.18
C ARG A 81 -5.20 -7.30 10.30
N LYS A 82 -5.98 -6.24 10.59
CA LYS A 82 -6.85 -6.16 11.78
C LYS A 82 -8.31 -6.52 11.51
N GLU A 83 -8.79 -6.24 10.30
CA GLU A 83 -10.22 -6.26 9.98
C GLU A 83 -10.55 -7.49 9.13
N SER A 84 -11.46 -8.34 9.60
CA SER A 84 -11.82 -9.57 8.91
C SER A 84 -12.49 -9.28 7.55
N THR A 85 -12.01 -9.93 6.48
CA THR A 85 -12.58 -9.81 5.13
C THR A 85 -12.66 -11.17 4.45
N SER A 86 -13.37 -11.26 3.31
CA SER A 86 -13.34 -12.48 2.51
C SER A 86 -11.97 -12.66 1.85
N LEU A 87 -11.54 -13.91 1.67
CA LEU A 87 -10.28 -14.23 0.99
C LEU A 87 -10.18 -13.60 -0.41
N THR A 88 -11.29 -13.58 -1.16
CA THR A 88 -11.35 -12.96 -2.49
C THR A 88 -11.13 -11.45 -2.42
N HIS A 89 -11.75 -10.78 -1.45
CA HIS A 89 -11.59 -9.34 -1.25
C HIS A 89 -10.18 -8.98 -0.81
N CYS A 90 -9.66 -9.70 0.19
CA CYS A 90 -8.29 -9.54 0.68
C CYS A 90 -7.27 -9.70 -0.45
N SER A 91 -7.34 -10.80 -1.20
CA SER A 91 -6.47 -11.05 -2.35
C SER A 91 -6.57 -9.93 -3.40
N GLY A 92 -7.78 -9.46 -3.70
CA GLY A 92 -8.02 -8.34 -4.61
C GLY A 92 -7.29 -7.06 -4.16
N VAL A 93 -7.46 -6.68 -2.90
CA VAL A 93 -6.81 -5.48 -2.33
C VAL A 93 -5.30 -5.62 -2.29
N VAL A 94 -4.79 -6.73 -1.73
CA VAL A 94 -3.35 -6.95 -1.56
C VAL A 94 -2.63 -7.06 -2.91
N SER A 95 -3.25 -7.66 -3.93
CA SER A 95 -2.67 -7.69 -5.28
C SER A 95 -2.40 -6.30 -5.87
N ARG A 96 -3.21 -5.29 -5.52
CA ARG A 96 -3.00 -3.90 -5.96
C ARG A 96 -1.84 -3.25 -5.22
N LEU A 97 -1.64 -3.59 -3.94
CA LEU A 97 -0.47 -3.14 -3.19
C LEU A 97 0.81 -3.75 -3.74
N CYS A 98 0.83 -5.06 -4.02
CA CYS A 98 2.00 -5.77 -4.55
C CYS A 98 2.53 -5.14 -5.85
N ILE A 99 1.65 -4.64 -6.73
CA ILE A 99 2.06 -3.93 -7.96
C ILE A 99 2.84 -2.63 -7.65
N GLU A 100 2.59 -2.00 -6.51
CA GLU A 100 3.25 -0.75 -6.12
C GLU A 100 4.50 -0.97 -5.28
N LEU A 101 4.70 -2.15 -4.66
CA LEU A 101 5.86 -2.44 -3.80
C LEU A 101 7.20 -2.21 -4.51
N PRO A 102 7.44 -2.64 -5.77
CA PRO A 102 8.71 -2.41 -6.46
C PRO A 102 9.07 -0.93 -6.68
N LYS A 103 8.12 -0.02 -6.47
CA LYS A 103 8.28 1.43 -6.65
C LYS A 103 8.55 2.16 -5.33
N GLN A 104 8.55 1.44 -4.21
CA GLN A 104 8.74 2.01 -2.88
C GLN A 104 10.23 2.05 -2.53
N LEU A 105 10.54 2.82 -1.50
CA LEU A 105 11.90 2.92 -0.98
C LEU A 105 12.31 1.61 -0.28
N VAL A 106 13.59 1.30 -0.32
CA VAL A 106 14.15 0.07 0.30
C VAL A 106 13.84 0.02 1.80
N GLU A 107 13.84 1.17 2.47
CA GLU A 107 13.53 1.28 3.89
C GLU A 107 12.07 0.90 4.20
N ASP A 108 11.13 1.25 3.33
CA ASP A 108 9.73 0.86 3.48
C ASP A 108 9.53 -0.64 3.25
N LEU A 109 10.22 -1.21 2.25
CA LEU A 109 10.19 -2.66 1.99
C LEU A 109 10.74 -3.47 3.17
N VAL A 110 11.90 -3.09 3.70
CA VAL A 110 12.50 -3.72 4.89
C VAL A 110 11.55 -3.60 6.09
N ARG A 111 10.95 -2.43 6.29
CA ARG A 111 9.96 -2.22 7.36
C ARG A 111 8.77 -3.16 7.22
N TRP A 112 8.17 -3.28 6.05
CA TRP A 112 7.03 -4.17 5.84
C TRP A 112 7.38 -5.66 5.92
N CYS A 113 8.61 -6.06 5.58
CA CYS A 113 9.12 -7.40 5.89
C CYS A 113 9.12 -7.63 7.40
N ASN A 114 9.72 -6.72 8.18
CA ASN A 114 9.79 -6.84 9.63
C ASN A 114 8.39 -6.86 10.27
N ASP A 115 7.49 -5.98 9.84
CA ASP A 115 6.10 -5.96 10.32
C ASP A 115 5.38 -7.28 10.05
N SER A 116 5.64 -7.90 8.89
CA SER A 116 5.05 -9.17 8.51
C SER A 116 5.62 -10.33 9.34
N VAL A 117 6.92 -10.32 9.64
CA VAL A 117 7.54 -11.29 10.57
C VAL A 117 6.97 -11.12 11.97
N GLN A 118 6.86 -9.87 12.44
CA GLN A 118 6.30 -9.58 13.76
C GLN A 118 4.84 -10.03 13.87
N SER A 119 4.03 -9.82 12.84
CA SER A 119 2.63 -10.28 12.86
C SER A 119 2.48 -11.80 12.86
N ILE A 120 3.46 -12.53 12.30
CA ILE A 120 3.53 -14.00 12.40
C ILE A 120 3.87 -14.41 13.84
N VAL A 121 4.85 -13.75 14.46
CA VAL A 121 5.28 -14.03 15.84
C VAL A 121 4.15 -13.75 16.84
N ASP A 122 3.46 -12.63 16.66
CA ASP A 122 2.37 -12.20 17.53
C ASP A 122 1.02 -12.89 17.25
N ASP A 123 0.94 -13.66 16.15
CA ASP A 123 -0.28 -14.33 15.66
C ASP A 123 -1.50 -13.39 15.61
N ASN A 124 -1.30 -12.19 15.05
CA ASN A 124 -2.28 -11.10 15.09
C ASN A 124 -2.72 -10.56 13.72
N ASP A 125 -2.40 -11.29 12.63
CA ASP A 125 -2.82 -10.97 11.27
C ASP A 125 -4.05 -11.80 10.88
N GLU A 126 -5.24 -11.20 11.01
CA GLU A 126 -6.55 -11.81 10.75
C GLU A 126 -6.67 -12.35 9.33
N ASN A 127 -6.10 -11.67 8.34
CA ASN A 127 -6.19 -12.08 6.94
C ASN A 127 -4.91 -12.76 6.42
N MET A 128 -3.91 -12.94 7.29
CA MET A 128 -2.61 -13.52 6.97
C MET A 128 -1.95 -12.85 5.74
N ILE A 129 -2.07 -11.53 5.61
CA ILE A 129 -1.61 -10.80 4.41
C ILE A 129 -0.10 -10.86 4.24
N TRP A 130 0.64 -11.15 5.31
CA TRP A 130 2.06 -11.46 5.27
C TRP A 130 2.41 -12.53 4.22
N ARG A 131 1.50 -13.48 3.91
CA ARG A 131 1.70 -14.52 2.89
C ARG A 131 1.92 -13.96 1.48
N TYR A 132 1.46 -12.73 1.23
CA TYR A 132 1.64 -12.04 -0.04
C TYR A 132 2.73 -10.98 0.05
N VAL A 133 2.71 -10.19 1.12
CA VAL A 133 3.57 -9.02 1.29
C VAL A 133 5.02 -9.40 1.53
N LEU A 134 5.27 -10.36 2.44
CA LEU A 134 6.63 -10.76 2.80
C LEU A 134 7.38 -11.39 1.60
N PRO A 135 6.82 -12.37 0.87
CA PRO A 135 7.51 -12.92 -0.30
C PRO A 135 7.79 -11.87 -1.39
N GLU A 136 6.84 -10.96 -1.65
CA GLU A 136 7.00 -9.94 -2.68
C GLU A 136 8.10 -8.93 -2.29
N CYS A 137 8.07 -8.41 -1.06
CA CYS A 137 9.11 -7.50 -0.57
C CYS A 137 10.49 -8.18 -0.61
N MET A 138 10.60 -9.42 -0.12
CA MET A 138 11.87 -10.16 -0.15
C MET A 138 12.37 -10.43 -1.57
N SER A 139 11.48 -10.75 -2.50
CA SER A 139 11.82 -10.92 -3.91
C SER A 139 12.41 -9.64 -4.50
N ILE A 140 11.82 -8.47 -4.20
CA ILE A 140 12.32 -7.17 -4.66
C ILE A 140 13.69 -6.88 -4.03
N LEU A 141 13.82 -7.04 -2.71
CA LEU A 141 15.07 -6.80 -1.99
C LEU A 141 16.22 -7.62 -2.58
N LEU A 142 16.01 -8.92 -2.78
CA LEU A 142 17.02 -9.85 -3.31
C LEU A 142 17.37 -9.61 -4.79
N SER A 143 16.44 -9.09 -5.58
CA SER A 143 16.63 -8.91 -7.03
C SER A 143 17.15 -7.52 -7.42
N THR A 144 16.92 -6.51 -6.57
CA THR A 144 17.16 -5.10 -6.92
C THR A 144 18.29 -4.48 -6.08
N TYR A 145 18.52 -4.96 -4.86
CA TYR A 145 19.45 -4.34 -3.92
C TYR A 145 20.53 -5.35 -3.47
N ASP A 146 21.80 -4.93 -3.54
CA ASP A 146 22.91 -5.77 -3.05
C ASP A 146 22.97 -5.79 -1.52
N THR A 147 22.71 -4.64 -0.89
CA THR A 147 22.70 -4.44 0.56
C THR A 147 21.41 -3.76 1.02
N VAL A 148 21.07 -3.99 2.28
CA VAL A 148 19.96 -3.33 2.99
C VAL A 148 20.44 -2.86 4.36
N LYS A 149 19.79 -1.81 4.88
CA LYS A 149 20.01 -1.34 6.25
C LYS A 149 18.96 -1.96 7.18
N HIS A 150 19.39 -2.75 8.14
CA HIS A 150 18.54 -3.38 9.17
C HIS A 150 19.14 -3.16 10.56
N CYS A 151 18.34 -2.68 11.53
CA CYS A 151 18.79 -2.39 12.90
C CYS A 151 20.10 -1.57 12.96
N ASP A 152 20.15 -0.49 12.18
CA ASP A 152 21.33 0.38 12.02
C ASP A 152 22.60 -0.27 11.47
N THR A 153 22.50 -1.51 10.97
CA THR A 153 23.60 -2.25 10.33
C THR A 153 23.31 -2.41 8.84
N GLU A 154 24.31 -2.17 7.99
CA GLU A 154 24.23 -2.51 6.58
C GLU A 154 24.68 -3.96 6.37
N MET A 155 23.86 -4.75 5.68
CA MET A 155 24.13 -6.16 5.42
C MET A 155 23.69 -6.55 4.01
N PRO A 156 24.28 -7.59 3.40
CA PRO A 156 23.81 -8.12 2.13
C PRO A 156 22.34 -8.53 2.18
N SER A 157 21.57 -8.27 1.11
CA SER A 157 20.16 -8.66 1.04
C SER A 157 19.94 -10.17 1.23
N ALA A 158 20.91 -10.98 0.80
CA ALA A 158 20.91 -12.43 1.01
C ALA A 158 21.12 -12.81 2.49
N GLU A 159 21.91 -12.05 3.24
CA GLU A 159 22.10 -12.25 4.68
C GLU A 159 20.85 -11.81 5.46
N TYR A 160 20.22 -10.69 5.09
CA TYR A 160 18.95 -10.23 5.68
C TYR A 160 17.81 -11.25 5.55
N LYS A 161 17.85 -12.11 4.52
CA LYS A 161 16.84 -13.15 4.29
C LYS A 161 16.92 -14.30 5.30
N GLU A 162 18.12 -14.63 5.77
CA GLU A 162 18.39 -15.80 6.63
C GLU A 162 18.01 -15.51 8.09
#